data_AF-J3CSK5-F1
#
_entry.id   AF-J3CSK5-F1
#
_cell.length_a   1.000
_cell.length_b   1.000
_cell.length_c   1.000
_cell.angle_alpha   90.00
_cell.angle_beta   90.00
_cell.angle_gamma   90.00
#
_symmetry.space_group_name_H-M   'P 1'
#
loop_
_entity.id
_entity.type
_entity.pdbx_description
1 polymer ?
#
loop_
_entity_poly.entity_id
_entity_poly.type
_entity_poly.pdbx_seq_one_letter_code
_entity_poly.pdbx_strand_id
1 'polypeptide(L)'
;MSLALQLVLAGLLLVVGAAGGWKAHVGVIAQRDLAAAKENFRVGERRQEASAQITKAKDEKINAINARLVVALGELRKRPERRPADTPACQGATGAELSGPDSGFLEGEAARADTLRAELGACYDKYDSLRVVPAK
;
A
#
# COMPACT_ATOMS: atom_id res chain seq x y z
N MET A 1 -10.46 71.35 -24.78
CA MET A 1 -9.39 70.38 -24.43
C MET A 1 -8.83 69.82 -25.73
N SER A 2 -7.50 69.79 -25.91
CA SER A 2 -6.87 69.31 -27.14
C SER A 2 -6.99 67.79 -27.28
N LEU A 3 -7.24 67.30 -28.50
CA LEU A 3 -7.29 65.88 -28.88
C LEU A 3 -6.07 65.09 -28.38
N ALA A 4 -4.89 65.74 -28.36
CA ALA A 4 -3.65 65.15 -27.86
C ALA A 4 -3.74 64.80 -26.35
N LEU A 5 -4.39 65.64 -25.54
CA LEU A 5 -4.52 65.41 -24.10
C LEU A 5 -5.48 64.24 -23.81
N GLN A 6 -6.54 64.08 -24.60
CA GLN A 6 -7.48 62.96 -24.46
C GLN A 6 -6.82 61.62 -24.82
N LEU A 7 -5.99 61.58 -25.87
CA LEU A 7 -5.27 60.36 -26.25
C LEU A 7 -4.25 59.94 -25.19
N VAL A 8 -3.52 60.90 -24.59
CA VAL A 8 -2.57 60.61 -23.50
C VAL A 8 -3.28 60.06 -22.26
N LEU A 9 -4.40 60.66 -21.85
CA LEU A 9 -5.21 60.19 -20.72
C LEU A 9 -5.80 58.79 -20.97
N ALA A 10 -6.32 58.53 -22.17
CA ALA A 10 -6.82 57.22 -22.54
C ALA A 10 -5.73 56.14 -22.53
N GLY A 11 -4.53 56.46 -23.05
CA GLY A 11 -3.38 55.56 -22.99
C GLY A 11 -2.94 55.23 -21.56
N LEU A 12 -2.89 56.24 -20.68
CA LEU A 12 -2.54 56.06 -19.27
C LEU A 12 -3.54 55.17 -18.52
N LEU A 13 -4.84 55.35 -18.77
CA LEU A 13 -5.89 54.52 -18.19
C LEU A 13 -5.81 53.06 -18.64
N LEU A 14 -5.50 52.81 -19.92
CA LEU A 14 -5.29 51.45 -20.44
C LEU A 14 -4.10 50.75 -19.79
N VAL A 15 -2.97 51.45 -19.63
CA VAL A 15 -1.76 50.88 -18.99
C VAL A 15 -2.00 50.55 -17.52
N VAL A 16 -2.67 51.44 -16.77
CA VAL A 16 -3.00 51.21 -15.35
C VAL A 16 -3.98 50.05 -15.20
N GLY A 17 -5.02 49.97 -16.06
CA GLY A 17 -5.98 48.87 -16.07
C GLY A 17 -5.33 47.51 -16.37
N ALA A 18 -4.44 47.46 -17.36
CA ALA A 18 -3.71 46.23 -17.72
C ALA A 18 -2.78 45.76 -16.60
N ALA A 19 -2.04 46.67 -15.94
CA ALA A 19 -1.15 46.34 -14.84
C ALA A 19 -1.90 45.81 -13.60
N GLY A 20 -3.07 46.39 -13.28
CA GLY A 20 -3.94 45.92 -12.21
C GLY A 20 -4.51 44.52 -12.49
N GLY A 21 -4.99 44.30 -13.72
CA GLY A 21 -5.48 43.01 -14.18
C GLY A 21 -4.42 41.90 -14.11
N TRP A 22 -3.18 42.20 -14.54
CA TRP A 22 -2.07 41.25 -14.48
C TRP A 22 -1.75 40.79 -13.05
N LYS A 23 -1.63 41.74 -12.10
CA LYS A 23 -1.34 41.41 -10.69
C LYS A 23 -2.44 40.54 -10.06
N ALA A 24 -3.70 40.87 -10.33
CA ALA A 24 -4.83 40.07 -9.86
C ALA A 24 -4.79 38.65 -10.43
N HIS A 25 -4.51 38.50 -11.73
CA HIS A 25 -4.40 37.19 -12.38
C HIS A 25 -3.25 36.34 -11.81
N VAL A 26 -2.07 36.94 -11.64
CA VAL A 26 -0.90 36.26 -11.04
C VAL A 26 -1.18 35.84 -9.60
N GLY A 27 -1.84 36.69 -8.80
CA GLY A 27 -2.22 36.35 -7.42
C GLY A 27 -3.20 35.18 -7.34
N VAL A 28 -4.19 35.12 -8.23
CA VAL A 28 -5.15 34.01 -8.32
C VAL A 28 -4.46 32.70 -8.73
N ILE A 29 -3.52 32.75 -9.68
CA ILE A 29 -2.72 31.58 -10.08
C ILE A 29 -1.87 31.08 -8.90
N ALA A 30 -1.16 31.97 -8.21
CA ALA A 30 -0.34 31.60 -7.05
C ALA A 30 -1.16 30.96 -5.92
N GLN A 31 -2.39 31.43 -5.66
CA GLN A 31 -3.27 30.80 -4.68
C GLN A 31 -3.75 29.41 -5.12
N ARG A 32 -4.07 29.23 -6.40
CA ARG A 32 -4.44 27.92 -6.96
C ARG A 32 -3.28 26.94 -6.88
N ASP A 33 -2.07 27.38 -7.20
CA ASP A 33 -0.86 26.55 -7.14
C ASP A 33 -0.56 26.12 -5.70
N LEU A 34 -0.69 27.04 -4.73
CA LEU A 34 -0.50 26.72 -3.32
C LEU A 34 -1.58 25.78 -2.76
N ALA A 35 -2.84 25.96 -3.19
CA ALA A 35 -3.92 25.03 -2.84
C ALA A 35 -3.69 23.64 -3.45
N ALA A 36 -3.30 23.58 -4.72
CA ALA A 36 -2.98 22.33 -5.41
C ALA A 36 -1.78 21.62 -4.77
N ALA A 37 -0.73 22.37 -4.39
CA ALA A 37 0.42 21.83 -3.68
C ALA A 37 0.00 21.20 -2.34
N LYS A 38 -0.77 21.92 -1.53
CA LYS A 38 -1.30 21.41 -0.25
C LYS A 38 -2.13 20.14 -0.42
N GLU A 39 -3.00 20.08 -1.41
CA GLU A 39 -3.78 18.87 -1.70
C GLU A 39 -2.88 17.72 -2.15
N ASN A 40 -1.89 17.97 -3.00
CA ASN A 40 -0.93 16.94 -3.41
C ASN A 40 -0.14 16.39 -2.20
N PHE A 41 0.26 17.24 -1.25
CA PHE A 41 0.90 16.80 -0.02
C PHE A 41 -0.03 15.90 0.81
N ARG A 42 -1.29 16.30 1.04
CA ARG A 42 -2.28 15.51 1.78
C ARG A 42 -2.59 14.17 1.13
N VAL A 43 -2.67 14.13 -0.20
CA VAL A 43 -2.86 12.88 -0.95
C VAL A 43 -1.61 12.00 -0.86
N GLY A 44 -0.42 12.62 -0.88
CA GLY A 44 0.85 11.95 -0.68
C GLY A 44 0.95 11.27 0.70
N GLU A 45 0.64 12.01 1.78
CA GLU A 45 0.63 11.47 3.15
C GLU A 45 -0.34 10.31 3.29
N ARG A 46 -1.60 10.48 2.84
CA ARG A 46 -2.61 9.41 2.89
C ARG A 46 -2.18 8.14 2.15
N ARG A 47 -1.50 8.28 1.00
CA ARG A 47 -0.96 7.13 0.25
C ARG A 47 0.16 6.43 1.01
N GLN A 48 1.06 7.19 1.64
CA GLN A 48 2.13 6.63 2.45
C GLN A 48 1.58 5.89 3.67
N GLU A 49 0.63 6.51 4.39
CA GLU A 49 -0.05 5.89 5.53
C GLU A 49 -0.75 4.59 5.12
N ALA A 50 -1.54 4.61 4.03
CA ALA A 50 -2.21 3.41 3.53
C ALA A 50 -1.21 2.30 3.19
N SER A 51 -0.12 2.63 2.48
CA SER A 51 0.93 1.65 2.16
C SER A 51 1.63 1.10 3.40
N ALA A 52 1.86 1.93 4.42
CA ALA A 52 2.44 1.50 5.68
C ALA A 52 1.51 0.53 6.41
N GLN A 53 0.19 0.81 6.46
CA GLN A 53 -0.79 -0.07 7.08
C GLN A 53 -0.88 -1.43 6.36
N ILE A 54 -0.91 -1.44 5.03
CA ILE A 54 -0.91 -2.68 4.24
C ILE A 54 0.35 -3.51 4.53
N THR A 55 1.51 -2.86 4.58
CA THR A 55 2.78 -3.52 4.87
C THR A 55 2.78 -4.11 6.27
N LYS A 56 2.35 -3.33 7.27
CA LYS A 56 2.23 -3.76 8.66
C LYS A 56 1.30 -4.96 8.81
N ALA A 57 0.10 -4.90 8.22
CA ALA A 57 -0.87 -6.00 8.30
C ALA A 57 -0.34 -7.29 7.65
N LYS A 58 0.39 -7.18 6.54
CA LYS A 58 1.06 -8.32 5.90
C LYS A 58 2.15 -8.90 6.81
N ASP A 59 3.00 -8.05 7.38
CA ASP A 59 4.09 -8.48 8.27
C ASP A 59 3.55 -9.15 9.55
N GLU A 60 2.47 -8.62 10.13
CA GLU A 60 1.78 -9.23 11.27
C GLU A 60 1.24 -10.63 10.93
N LYS A 61 0.64 -10.81 9.75
CA LYS A 61 0.19 -12.13 9.28
C LYS A 61 1.36 -13.10 9.11
N ILE A 62 2.44 -12.67 8.48
CA ILE A 62 3.65 -13.50 8.28
C ILE A 62 4.28 -13.87 9.63
N ASN A 63 4.36 -12.94 10.57
CA ASN A 63 4.86 -13.21 11.91
C ASN A 63 3.99 -14.24 12.64
N ALA A 64 2.66 -14.15 12.50
CA ALA A 64 1.75 -15.14 13.08
C ALA A 64 1.92 -16.54 12.44
N ILE A 65 2.11 -16.61 11.11
CA ILE A 65 2.40 -17.86 10.39
C ILE A 65 3.71 -18.47 10.91
N ASN A 66 4.78 -17.67 11.00
CA ASN A 66 6.08 -18.12 11.47
C ASN A 66 6.03 -18.59 12.93
N ALA A 67 5.31 -17.88 13.81
CA ALA A 67 5.13 -18.29 15.19
C ALA A 67 4.43 -19.65 15.31
N ARG A 68 3.38 -19.88 14.50
CA ARG A 68 2.68 -21.17 14.45
C ARG A 68 3.59 -22.28 13.94
N LEU A 69 4.35 -22.03 12.87
CA LEU A 69 5.31 -22.98 12.32
C LEU A 69 6.35 -23.40 13.38
N VAL A 70 6.92 -22.45 14.12
CA VAL A 70 7.90 -22.74 15.18
C VAL A 70 7.30 -23.64 16.26
N VAL A 71 6.08 -23.34 16.72
CA VAL A 71 5.37 -24.18 17.70
C VAL A 71 5.11 -25.57 17.14
N ALA A 72 4.58 -25.67 15.91
CA ALA A 72 4.27 -26.94 15.27
C ALA A 72 5.53 -27.79 15.10
N LEU A 73 6.62 -27.23 14.59
CA LEU A 73 7.90 -27.94 14.47
C LEU A 73 8.46 -28.37 15.84
N GLY A 74 8.25 -27.58 16.89
CA GLY A 74 8.61 -27.95 18.25
C GLY A 74 7.89 -29.21 18.74
N GLU A 75 6.60 -29.33 18.44
CA GLU A 75 5.81 -30.53 18.76
C GLU A 75 6.15 -31.72 17.85
N LEU A 76 6.36 -31.48 16.56
CA LEU A 76 6.68 -32.52 15.59
C LEU A 76 8.05 -33.17 15.84
N ARG A 77 9.02 -32.44 16.41
CA ARG A 77 10.31 -33.02 16.84
C ARG A 77 10.20 -34.08 17.93
N LYS A 78 9.09 -34.11 18.67
CA LYS A 78 8.83 -35.15 19.68
C LYS A 78 8.38 -36.47 19.05
N ARG A 79 8.05 -36.46 17.75
CA ARG A 79 7.62 -37.66 17.02
C ARG A 79 8.82 -38.53 16.63
N PRO A 80 8.61 -39.84 16.43
CA PRO A 80 9.64 -40.72 15.90
C PRO A 80 10.17 -40.25 14.55
N GLU A 81 11.50 -40.33 14.38
CA GLU A 81 12.18 -39.98 13.12
C GLU A 81 11.82 -40.95 11.99
N ARG A 82 11.65 -42.23 12.34
CA ARG A 82 11.22 -43.28 11.42
C ARG A 82 10.10 -44.09 12.06
N ARG A 83 9.03 -44.32 11.31
CA ARG A 83 7.97 -45.24 11.73
C ARG A 83 8.40 -46.70 11.49
N PRO A 84 8.00 -47.64 12.36
CA PRO A 84 8.18 -49.06 12.12
C PRO A 84 7.46 -49.49 10.83
N ALA A 85 8.01 -50.48 10.12
CA ALA A 85 7.50 -50.93 8.82
C ALA A 85 6.04 -51.42 8.88
N ASP A 86 5.62 -51.91 10.05
CA ASP A 86 4.30 -52.51 10.27
C ASP A 86 3.28 -51.48 10.82
N THR A 87 3.32 -50.26 10.28
CA THR A 87 2.30 -49.28 10.68
C THR A 87 0.95 -49.64 10.07
N PRO A 88 -0.14 -49.64 10.87
CA PRO A 88 -1.47 -49.93 10.36
C PRO A 88 -1.84 -48.94 9.24
N ALA A 89 -2.69 -49.37 8.32
CA ALA A 89 -3.16 -48.52 7.23
C ALA A 89 -3.76 -47.22 7.78
N CYS A 90 -3.42 -46.10 7.13
CA CYS A 90 -3.82 -44.78 7.59
C CYS A 90 -5.33 -44.70 7.90
N GLN A 91 -5.71 -44.38 9.14
CA GLN A 91 -7.09 -44.04 9.48
C GLN A 91 -7.41 -42.61 9.01
N GLY A 92 -7.50 -42.46 7.68
CA GLY A 92 -7.81 -41.19 7.00
C GLY A 92 -6.58 -40.35 6.64
N ALA A 93 -6.84 -39.17 6.05
CA ALA A 93 -5.84 -38.27 5.52
C ALA A 93 -5.57 -37.07 6.45
N THR A 94 -5.36 -37.34 7.75
CA THR A 94 -5.14 -36.28 8.76
C THR A 94 -3.67 -35.95 9.00
N GLY A 95 -2.74 -36.78 8.50
CA GLY A 95 -1.30 -36.61 8.75
C GLY A 95 -0.85 -36.94 10.19
N ALA A 96 -1.77 -37.39 11.07
CA ALA A 96 -1.43 -37.88 12.41
C ALA A 96 -0.43 -39.05 12.37
N GLU A 97 -0.40 -39.73 11.23
CA GLU A 97 0.38 -40.92 10.97
C GLU A 97 1.74 -40.67 10.31
N LEU A 98 2.10 -39.41 10.07
CA LEU A 98 3.38 -39.08 9.47
C LEU A 98 4.51 -39.10 10.50
N SER A 99 5.71 -39.46 10.02
CA SER A 99 6.95 -39.33 10.78
C SER A 99 7.20 -37.87 11.17
N GLY A 100 8.07 -37.64 12.16
CA GLY A 100 8.50 -36.27 12.50
C GLY A 100 9.03 -35.49 11.30
N PRO A 101 10.00 -36.03 10.53
CA PRO A 101 10.54 -35.38 9.34
C PRO A 101 9.50 -35.09 8.26
N ASP A 102 8.64 -36.06 7.91
CA ASP A 102 7.65 -35.87 6.84
C ASP A 102 6.59 -34.85 7.23
N SER A 103 6.12 -34.91 8.48
CA SER A 103 5.18 -33.91 9.01
C SER A 103 5.80 -32.52 9.01
N GLY A 104 7.08 -32.42 9.41
CA GLY A 104 7.79 -31.15 9.47
C GLY A 104 8.01 -30.52 8.10
N PHE A 105 8.30 -31.34 7.09
CA PHE A 105 8.38 -30.89 5.70
C PHE A 105 7.05 -30.31 5.22
N LEU A 106 5.95 -31.04 5.40
CA LEU A 106 4.62 -30.58 4.97
C LEU A 106 4.16 -29.33 5.71
N GLU A 107 4.43 -29.23 7.01
CA GLU A 107 4.11 -28.04 7.80
C GLU A 107 4.90 -26.81 7.31
N GLY A 108 6.17 -27.01 6.94
CA GLY A 108 7.00 -25.96 6.33
C GLY A 108 6.45 -25.49 4.97
N GLU A 109 6.02 -26.41 4.12
CA GLU A 109 5.39 -26.08 2.83
C GLU A 109 4.03 -25.41 3.00
N ALA A 110 3.23 -25.81 4.00
CA ALA A 110 1.99 -25.15 4.35
C ALA A 110 2.23 -23.69 4.79
N ALA A 111 3.21 -23.46 5.68
CA ALA A 111 3.58 -22.11 6.11
C ALA A 111 4.12 -21.24 4.95
N ARG A 112 4.89 -21.84 4.02
CA ARG A 112 5.32 -21.16 2.78
C ARG A 112 4.13 -20.76 1.92
N ALA A 113 3.17 -21.66 1.71
CA ALA A 113 1.97 -21.37 0.94
C ALA A 113 1.13 -20.26 1.57
N ASP A 114 0.98 -20.26 2.90
CA ASP A 114 0.25 -19.20 3.61
C ASP A 114 0.96 -17.85 3.57
N THR A 115 2.30 -17.85 3.60
CA THR A 115 3.10 -16.64 3.38
C THR A 115 2.83 -16.04 2.00
N LEU A 116 2.83 -16.87 0.94
CA LEU A 116 2.52 -16.42 -0.42
C LEU A 116 1.09 -15.87 -0.53
N ARG A 117 0.11 -16.47 0.16
CA ARG A 117 -1.26 -15.95 0.21
C ARG A 117 -1.32 -14.58 0.90
N ALA A 118 -0.57 -14.39 1.98
CA ALA A 118 -0.50 -13.11 2.68
C ALA A 118 0.14 -12.01 1.80
N GLU A 119 1.22 -12.33 1.09
CA GLU A 119 1.87 -11.44 0.12
C GLU A 119 0.94 -11.07 -1.04
N LEU A 120 0.23 -12.05 -1.60
CA LEU A 120 -0.73 -11.83 -2.68
C LEU A 120 -1.87 -10.91 -2.23
N GLY A 121 -2.42 -11.14 -1.03
CA GLY A 121 -3.44 -10.27 -0.45
C GLY A 121 -2.97 -8.82 -0.33
N ALA A 122 -1.75 -8.60 0.20
CA ALA A 122 -1.17 -7.27 0.30
C ALA A 122 -0.93 -6.60 -1.07
N CYS A 123 -0.62 -7.40 -2.09
CA CYS A 123 -0.50 -6.91 -3.46
C CYS A 123 -1.84 -6.39 -3.99
N TYR A 124 -2.93 -7.14 -3.77
CA TYR A 124 -4.27 -6.69 -4.15
C TYR A 124 -4.73 -5.46 -3.37
N ASP A 125 -4.52 -5.43 -2.05
CA ASP A 125 -4.87 -4.27 -1.23
C ASP A 125 -4.15 -3.00 -1.72
N LYS A 126 -2.87 -3.13 -2.07
CA LYS A 126 -2.08 -2.03 -2.65
C LYS A 126 -2.63 -1.60 -4.01
N TYR A 127 -2.95 -2.54 -4.88
CA TYR A 127 -3.53 -2.24 -6.19
C TYR A 127 -4.89 -1.53 -6.07
N ASP A 128 -5.77 -1.99 -5.18
CA ASP A 128 -7.09 -1.39 -4.96
C ASP A 128 -6.98 0.03 -4.37
N SER A 129 -6.01 0.26 -3.47
CA SER A 129 -5.73 1.60 -2.95
C SER A 129 -5.34 2.62 -4.04
N LEU A 130 -4.78 2.16 -5.17
CA LEU A 130 -4.44 3.00 -6.31
C LEU A 130 -5.65 3.23 -7.22
N ARG A 131 -6.57 2.26 -7.32
CA ARG A 131 -7.77 2.33 -8.17
C ARG A 131 -8.85 3.26 -7.64
N VAL A 132 -8.98 3.36 -6.31
CA VAL A 132 -10.01 4.21 -5.68
C VAL A 132 -9.66 5.70 -5.75
N VAL A 133 -8.44 6.06 -6.19
CA VAL A 133 -8.11 7.45 -6.50
C VAL A 133 -8.66 7.78 -7.89
N PRO A 134 -9.67 8.67 -8.02
CA PRO A 134 -10.19 9.04 -9.33
C PRO A 134 -9.05 9.57 -10.20
N ALA A 135 -8.94 9.03 -11.41
CA ALA A 135 -8.13 9.60 -12.46
C ALA A 135 -8.56 11.06 -12.65
N LYS A 136 -7.58 11.96 -12.58
CA LYS A 136 -7.79 13.39 -12.72
C LYS A 136 -8.24 13.76 -14.12
#